data_AF-A0A833A3W8-F1
#
_entry.id   AF-A0A833A3W8-F1
#
_cell.length_a   1.000
_cell.length_b   1.000
_cell.length_c   1.000
_cell.angle_alpha   90.00
_cell.angle_beta   90.00
_cell.angle_gamma   90.00
#
_symmetry.space_group_name_H-M   'P 1'
#
loop_
_entity.id
_entity.type
_entity.pdbx_description
1 polymer ?
#
loop_
_entity_poly.entity_id
_entity_poly.type
_entity_poly.pdbx_seq_one_letter_code
_entity_poly.pdbx_strand_id
1 'polypeptide(L)'
;CSERVRKIAHRLGENVAKLHLAGIAHGDVTTSNVIVSSNDTPFIIDFGLAKKTRDIKEHAVDVHLFLRSLESTHPEHRDCIYQVFIDGYRSVAGDYTDKILAKVNEIRLMGRYVEARRQRTIWSM
;
A
#
# COMPACT_ATOMS: atom_id res chain seq x y z
N CYS A 1 -17.42 2.83 -2.21
CA CYS A 1 -17.21 1.72 -1.26
C CYS A 1 -18.07 1.95 -0.02
N SER A 2 -18.57 0.87 0.62
CA SER A 2 -19.50 0.97 1.76
C SER A 2 -18.85 1.55 3.02
N GLU A 3 -19.64 2.07 3.95
CA GLU A 3 -19.13 2.67 5.18
C GLU A 3 -18.27 1.70 5.99
N ARG A 4 -18.68 0.43 6.05
CA ARG A 4 -17.90 -0.66 6.65
C ARG A 4 -16.51 -0.78 6.03
N VAL A 5 -16.42 -0.79 4.69
CA VAL A 5 -15.14 -0.88 3.97
C VAL A 5 -14.28 0.36 4.22
N ARG A 6 -14.88 1.56 4.25
CA ARG A 6 -14.16 2.81 4.56
C ARG A 6 -13.53 2.73 5.96
N LYS A 7 -14.29 2.32 6.96
CA LYS A 7 -13.80 2.16 8.34
C LYS A 7 -12.61 1.17 8.43
N ILE A 8 -12.71 0.05 7.74
CA ILE A 8 -11.63 -0.96 7.68
C ILE A 8 -10.39 -0.37 6.98
N ALA A 9 -10.55 0.26 5.83
CA ALA A 9 -9.44 0.84 5.06
C ALA A 9 -8.72 1.94 5.85
N HIS A 10 -9.46 2.81 6.54
CA HIS A 10 -8.89 3.87 7.36
C HIS A 10 -8.04 3.29 8.49
N ARG A 11 -8.59 2.32 9.24
CA ARG A 11 -7.86 1.62 10.33
C ARG A 11 -6.63 0.87 9.81
N LEU A 12 -6.72 0.28 8.63
CA LEU A 12 -5.57 -0.39 8.02
C LEU A 12 -4.48 0.64 7.68
N GLY A 13 -4.84 1.80 7.14
CA GLY A 13 -3.94 2.92 6.91
C GLY A 13 -3.22 3.36 8.19
N GLU A 14 -3.97 3.54 9.28
CA GLU A 14 -3.41 3.86 10.60
C GLU A 14 -2.41 2.79 11.08
N ASN A 15 -2.73 1.50 10.90
CA ASN A 15 -1.89 0.39 11.33
C ASN A 15 -0.58 0.33 10.54
N VAL A 16 -0.64 0.50 9.21
CA VAL A 16 0.56 0.54 8.36
C VAL A 16 1.43 1.77 8.72
N ALA A 17 0.82 2.93 8.95
CA ALA A 17 1.55 4.11 9.41
C ALA A 17 2.27 3.88 10.74
N LYS A 18 1.63 3.22 11.71
CA LYS A 18 2.25 2.86 12.99
C LYS A 18 3.45 1.94 12.80
N LEU A 19 3.38 0.94 11.91
CA LEU A 19 4.53 0.08 11.58
C LEU A 19 5.69 0.91 11.01
N HIS A 20 5.42 1.75 10.01
CA HIS A 20 6.46 2.57 9.37
C HIS A 20 7.11 3.56 10.35
N LEU A 21 6.33 4.21 11.21
CA LEU A 21 6.86 5.12 12.25
C LEU A 21 7.68 4.37 13.32
N ALA A 22 7.34 3.11 13.60
CA ALA A 22 8.14 2.23 14.44
C ALA A 22 9.42 1.73 13.76
N GLY A 23 9.65 2.09 12.49
CA GLY A 23 10.80 1.65 11.70
C GLY A 23 10.67 0.20 11.25
N ILE A 24 9.46 -0.23 10.88
CA ILE A 24 9.17 -1.57 10.37
C ILE A 24 8.49 -1.41 9.01
N ALA A 25 9.09 -1.98 7.96
CA ALA A 25 8.41 -2.27 6.71
C ALA A 25 7.91 -3.72 6.76
N HIS A 26 6.68 -3.98 6.32
CA HIS A 26 6.10 -5.31 6.25
C HIS A 26 6.68 -6.15 5.11
N GLY A 27 6.89 -5.52 3.95
CA GLY A 27 7.40 -6.16 2.73
C GLY A 27 6.35 -6.88 1.88
N ASP A 28 5.10 -6.97 2.33
CA ASP A 28 4.01 -7.66 1.61
C ASP A 28 2.61 -7.20 2.03
N VAL A 29 2.39 -5.88 2.08
CA VAL A 29 1.07 -5.34 2.44
C VAL A 29 0.08 -5.54 1.29
N THR A 30 -0.64 -6.67 1.30
CA THR A 30 -1.66 -7.03 0.30
C THR A 30 -3.00 -7.32 0.99
N THR A 31 -4.10 -7.31 0.22
CA THR A 31 -5.43 -7.63 0.78
C THR A 31 -5.54 -9.04 1.36
N SER A 32 -4.75 -10.01 0.88
CA SER A 32 -4.70 -11.38 1.41
C SER A 32 -3.97 -11.50 2.76
N ASN A 33 -3.09 -10.55 3.09
CA ASN A 33 -2.37 -10.50 4.37
C ASN A 33 -3.07 -9.61 5.40
N VAL A 34 -4.35 -9.32 5.19
CA VAL A 34 -5.19 -8.57 6.14
C VAL A 34 -6.39 -9.42 6.56
N ILE A 35 -6.46 -9.73 7.85
CA ILE A 35 -7.63 -10.38 8.45
C ILE A 35 -8.51 -9.31 9.08
N VAL A 36 -9.80 -9.33 8.80
CA VAL A 36 -10.79 -8.45 9.44
C VAL A 36 -11.55 -9.25 10.48
N SER A 37 -11.47 -8.83 11.74
CA SER A 37 -12.24 -9.43 12.84
C SER A 37 -13.74 -9.13 12.75
N SER A 38 -14.54 -9.81 13.57
CA SER A 38 -15.99 -9.60 13.67
C SER A 38 -16.42 -8.17 14.03
N ASN A 39 -15.51 -7.37 14.61
CA ASN A 39 -15.75 -5.96 14.97
C ASN A 39 -15.14 -4.96 13.96
N ASP A 40 -14.89 -5.40 12.73
CA ASP A 40 -14.32 -4.61 11.63
C ASP A 40 -12.96 -4.00 11.96
N THR A 41 -12.13 -4.73 12.69
CA THR A 41 -10.75 -4.33 12.98
C THR A 41 -9.80 -5.10 12.06
N PRO A 42 -9.02 -4.40 11.22
CA PRO A 42 -8.04 -5.05 10.37
C PRO A 42 -6.77 -5.41 11.16
N PHE A 43 -6.30 -6.64 10.98
CA PHE A 43 -5.03 -7.15 11.48
C PHE A 43 -4.15 -7.51 10.31
N ILE A 44 -2.93 -6.96 10.31
CA ILE A 44 -1.90 -7.30 9.34
C ILE A 44 -1.21 -8.58 9.84
N ILE A 45 -1.10 -9.58 8.97
CA ILE A 45 -0.48 -10.87 9.27
C ILE A 45 0.68 -11.14 8.32
N ASP A 46 1.47 -12.18 8.63
CA ASP A 46 2.59 -12.65 7.81
C ASP A 46 3.74 -11.64 7.64
N PHE A 47 4.49 -11.45 8.73
CA PHE A 47 5.70 -10.64 8.75
C PHE A 47 6.94 -11.39 8.23
N GLY A 48 6.79 -12.45 7.42
CA GLY A 48 7.90 -13.26 6.92
C GLY A 48 8.92 -12.48 6.08
N LEU A 49 8.50 -11.38 5.45
CA LEU A 49 9.34 -10.48 4.65
C LEU A 49 9.64 -9.14 5.33
N ALA A 50 9.25 -8.98 6.60
CA ALA A 50 9.35 -7.72 7.30
C ALA A 50 10.81 -7.33 7.59
N LYS A 51 11.08 -6.03 7.55
CA LYS A 51 12.41 -5.45 7.79
C LYS A 51 12.32 -4.36 8.85
N LYS A 52 13.32 -4.31 9.74
CA LYS A 52 13.56 -3.12 10.57
C LYS A 52 14.30 -2.09 9.74
N THR A 53 13.61 -1.05 9.32
CA THR A 53 14.14 -0.01 8.44
C THR A 53 13.40 1.31 8.64
N ARG A 54 14.10 2.43 8.42
CA ARG A 54 13.50 3.76 8.29
C ARG A 54 13.59 4.29 6.86
N ASP A 55 14.00 3.43 5.92
CA ASP A 55 14.08 3.80 4.51
C ASP A 55 12.67 4.02 3.96
N ILE A 56 12.43 5.25 3.50
CA ILE A 56 11.17 5.65 2.87
C ILE A 56 10.83 4.80 1.65
N LYS A 57 11.83 4.26 0.95
CA LYS A 57 11.61 3.41 -0.22
C LYS A 57 10.91 2.12 0.17
N GLU A 58 11.34 1.47 1.25
CA GLU A 58 10.73 0.21 1.73
C GLU A 58 9.28 0.45 2.19
N HIS A 59 9.04 1.55 2.91
CA HIS A 59 7.68 1.96 3.31
C HIS A 59 6.79 2.30 2.10
N ALA A 60 7.35 2.94 1.07
CA ALA A 60 6.62 3.24 -0.17
C ALA A 60 6.32 1.98 -0.98
N VAL A 61 7.18 0.96 -0.93
CA VAL A 61 6.91 -0.36 -1.53
C VAL A 61 5.68 -0.98 -0.88
N ASP A 62 5.54 -0.95 0.44
CA ASP A 62 4.36 -1.47 1.14
C ASP A 62 3.06 -0.80 0.67
N VAL A 63 3.03 0.54 0.64
CA VAL A 63 1.86 1.30 0.15
C VAL A 63 1.58 0.99 -1.33
N HIS A 64 2.62 0.82 -2.14
CA HIS A 64 2.48 0.45 -3.54
C HIS A 64 1.93 -0.97 -3.74
N LEU A 65 2.39 -1.95 -2.95
CA LEU A 65 1.89 -3.33 -2.98
C LEU A 65 0.40 -3.38 -2.61
N PHE A 66 -0.01 -2.59 -1.61
CA PHE A 66 -1.42 -2.51 -1.23
C PHE A 66 -2.26 -2.00 -2.40
N LEU A 67 -1.85 -0.90 -3.02
CA LEU A 67 -2.50 -0.34 -4.21
C LEU A 67 -2.58 -1.35 -5.37
N ARG A 68 -1.50 -2.08 -5.65
CA ARG A 68 -1.47 -3.12 -6.69
C ARG A 68 -2.43 -4.27 -6.36
N SER A 69 -2.51 -4.68 -5.10
CA SER A 69 -3.44 -5.73 -4.68
C SER A 69 -4.90 -5.30 -4.89
N LEU A 70 -5.25 -4.04 -4.63
CA LEU A 70 -6.58 -3.49 -4.91
C LEU A 70 -6.90 -3.45 -6.40
N GLU A 71 -5.93 -3.04 -7.22
CA GLU A 71 -6.08 -3.03 -8.69
C GLU A 71 -6.34 -4.43 -9.25
N SER A 72 -5.79 -5.48 -8.62
CA SER A 72 -5.98 -6.86 -9.05
C SER A 72 -7.25 -7.52 -8.51
N THR A 73 -7.65 -7.23 -7.27
CA THR A 73 -8.71 -7.99 -6.57
C THR A 73 -10.02 -7.23 -6.48
N HIS A 74 -9.97 -5.89 -6.43
CA HIS A 74 -11.13 -5.03 -6.20
C HIS A 74 -11.11 -3.77 -7.08
N PRO A 75 -11.00 -3.90 -8.42
CA PRO A 75 -10.76 -2.76 -9.32
C PRO A 75 -11.84 -1.67 -9.23
N GLU A 76 -13.11 -2.04 -9.07
CA GLU A 76 -14.24 -1.10 -9.00
C GLU A 76 -14.26 -0.25 -7.71
N HIS A 77 -13.53 -0.66 -6.67
CA HIS A 77 -13.50 0.02 -5.38
C HIS A 77 -12.12 0.56 -5.01
N ARG A 78 -11.13 0.32 -5.87
CA ARG A 78 -9.72 0.64 -5.63
C ARG A 78 -9.51 2.09 -5.23
N ASP A 79 -10.05 3.05 -5.97
CA ASP A 79 -9.81 4.48 -5.70
C ASP A 79 -10.41 4.90 -4.37
N CYS A 80 -11.62 4.42 -4.07
CA CYS A 80 -12.30 4.68 -2.80
C CYS A 80 -11.53 4.09 -1.61
N ILE A 81 -11.11 2.82 -1.71
CA ILE A 81 -10.39 2.12 -0.63
C ILE A 81 -9.02 2.76 -0.43
N TYR A 82 -8.28 3.01 -1.52
CA TYR A 82 -6.94 3.56 -1.45
C TYR A 82 -6.95 4.98 -0.88
N GLN A 83 -7.88 5.84 -1.30
CA GLN A 83 -7.99 7.19 -0.73
C GLN A 83 -8.22 7.14 0.78
N VAL A 84 -9.18 6.32 1.24
CA VAL A 84 -9.50 6.21 2.67
C VAL A 84 -8.35 5.58 3.47
N PHE A 85 -7.62 4.63 2.88
CA PHE A 85 -6.39 4.09 3.47
C PHE A 85 -5.33 5.19 3.63
N ILE A 86 -5.13 6.04 2.63
CA ILE A 86 -4.18 7.16 2.71
C ILE A 86 -4.63 8.20 3.74
N ASP A 87 -5.93 8.47 3.86
CA ASP A 87 -6.46 9.37 4.90
C ASP A 87 -6.14 8.84 6.30
N GLY A 88 -6.33 7.54 6.54
CA GLY A 88 -5.97 6.90 7.81
C GLY A 88 -4.45 6.80 8.03
N TYR A 89 -3.66 6.63 6.97
CA TYR A 89 -2.21 6.70 7.08
C TYR A 89 -1.77 8.11 7.50
N ARG A 90 -2.37 9.16 6.90
CA ARG A 90 -2.08 10.56 7.19
C ARG A 90 -2.47 10.97 8.59
N SER A 91 -3.57 10.46 9.13
CA SER A 91 -4.01 10.79 10.49
C SER A 91 -2.98 10.41 11.55
N VAL A 92 -2.09 9.45 11.25
CA VAL A 92 -1.01 9.01 12.13
C VAL A 92 0.35 9.59 11.71
N ALA A 93 0.67 9.57 10.43
CA ALA A 93 2.01 9.92 9.92
C ALA A 93 2.19 11.40 9.53
N GLY A 94 1.11 12.18 9.46
CA GLY A 94 1.15 13.60 9.08
C GLY A 94 1.86 13.82 7.73
N ASP A 95 2.73 14.83 7.69
CA ASP A 95 3.50 15.25 6.50
C ASP A 95 4.41 14.15 5.92
N TYR A 96 4.74 13.11 6.69
CA TYR A 96 5.47 11.97 6.17
C TYR A 96 4.72 11.27 5.03
N THR A 97 3.39 11.36 5.04
CA THR A 97 2.50 10.80 4.01
C THR A 97 2.80 11.38 2.63
N ASP A 98 3.05 12.68 2.53
CA ASP A 98 3.35 13.33 1.24
C ASP A 98 4.64 12.79 0.62
N LYS A 99 5.65 12.55 1.46
CA LYS A 99 6.92 11.96 1.02
C LYS A 99 6.72 10.53 0.54
N ILE A 100 5.87 9.75 1.22
CA ILE A 100 5.52 8.39 0.83
C ILE A 100 4.79 8.39 -0.52
N LEU A 101 3.77 9.23 -0.69
CA LEU A 101 3.00 9.31 -1.94
C LEU A 101 3.87 9.74 -3.12
N ALA A 102 4.78 10.70 -2.93
CA ALA A 102 5.76 11.08 -3.94
C ALA A 102 6.64 9.88 -4.34
N LYS A 103 7.14 9.13 -3.34
CA LYS A 103 7.97 7.94 -3.58
C LYS A 103 7.19 6.80 -4.26
N VAL A 104 5.93 6.57 -3.88
CA VAL A 104 5.03 5.61 -4.55
C VAL A 104 4.87 5.98 -6.03
N ASN A 105 4.67 7.26 -6.34
CA ASN A 105 4.55 7.70 -7.73
C ASN A 105 5.84 7.46 -8.54
N GLU A 106 7.01 7.72 -7.96
CA GLU A 106 8.30 7.39 -8.58
C GLU A 106 8.42 5.88 -8.88
N ILE A 107 8.09 5.01 -7.92
CA ILE A 107 8.11 3.55 -8.09
C ILE A 107 7.18 3.13 -9.24
N ARG A 108 5.98 3.70 -9.31
CA ARG A 108 5.01 3.42 -10.39
C ARG A 108 5.50 3.86 -11.76
N LEU A 109 6.16 5.02 -11.84
CA LEU A 109 6.77 5.49 -13.08
C LEU A 109 7.86 4.52 -13.58
N MET A 110 8.72 4.06 -12.68
CA MET A 110 9.78 3.09 -13.01
C MET A 110 9.22 1.77 -13.54
N GLY A 111 8.15 1.24 -12.94
CA GLY A 111 7.47 0.02 -13.43
C GLY A 111 7.01 0.14 -14.89
N ARG A 112 6.40 1.29 -15.26
CA ARG A 112 5.96 1.56 -16.64
C ARG A 112 7.13 1.62 -17.63
N TYR A 113 8.27 2.16 -17.24
CA TYR A 113 9.47 2.16 -18.10
C TYR A 113 9.95 0.74 -18.41
N VAL A 114 9.87 -0.17 -17.44
CA VAL A 114 10.26 -1.59 -17.63
C VAL A 114 9.29 -2.29 -18.58
N GLU A 115 7.98 -2.09 -18.42
CA GLU A 115 6.95 -2.64 -19.31
C GLU A 115 7.10 -2.13 -20.76
N ALA A 116 7.28 -0.82 -20.94
CA ALA A 116 7.45 -0.21 -22.26
C ALA A 116 8.75 -0.64 -22.97
N ARG A 117 9.78 -1.05 -22.21
CA ARG A 117 10.99 -1.67 -22.77
C ARG A 117 10.72 -3.10 -23.24
N ARG A 118 10.04 -3.92 -22.41
CA ARG A 118 9.68 -5.30 -22.79
C ARG A 118 8.84 -5.35 -24.06
N GLN A 119 7.83 -4.48 -24.20
CA GLN A 119 6.98 -4.44 -25.40
C GLN A 119 7.76 -4.07 -26.67
N ARG A 120 8.71 -3.11 -26.58
CA ARG A 120 9.56 -2.74 -27.71
C ARG A 120 10.49 -3.86 -28.14
N THR A 121 11.04 -4.63 -27.21
CA THR A 121 11.89 -5.79 -27.52
C THR A 121 11.10 -6.92 -28.20
N ILE A 122 9.83 -7.13 -27.82
CA ILE A 122 8.96 -8.16 -28.39
C ILE A 122 8.51 -7.81 -29.82
N TRP A 123 8.24 -6.54 -30.11
CA TRP A 123 7.81 -6.07 -31.45
C TRP A 123 8.98 -5.75 -32.41
N SER A 124 10.22 -5.87 -31.94
CA SER A 124 11.44 -5.72 -32.76
C SER A 124 12.06 -7.06 -33.16
N MET A 125 11.44 -8.18 -32.79
CA MET A 125 11.75 -9.55 -33.24
C MET A 125 10.71 -10.00 -34.24
#